data_AF-A0AAJ2A204-F1
#
_entry.id   AF-A0AAJ2A204-F1
#
_cell.length_a   1.000
_cell.length_b   1.000
_cell.length_c   1.000
_cell.angle_alpha   90.00
_cell.angle_beta   90.00
_cell.angle_gamma   90.00
#
_symmetry.space_group_name_H-M   'P 1'
#
loop_
_entity.id
_entity.type
_entity.pdbx_description
1 polymer ?
#
loop_
_entity_poly.entity_id
_entity_poly.type
_entity_poly.pdbx_seq_one_letter_code
_entity_poly.pdbx_strand_id
1 'polypeptide(L)'
;MLKASRRRSKGQVRDDAPVRQDLQYVEINGHGFVSNLFWQPLNNARSYMAEAKSFGKQNGWDIVAIRRGTRIQAGFVDSGSRNLKGMFSLAASLASVLGDSWLGAFRLSDGRYAVVAVHEMLICPGVDRLCATAEQAKQMLTNAHNTYSFDAESIFAPPELEFASQDRDIYQLLSAKSVRKENRLKQLTFGMSSRQLVIASVGVLAALGVIGGYVAWHQHEQEEQERQAAIQRAAAKKHLDDLNATARRKLVEAALAHPWAVQANAMDFIVACSKVTNALPLSVKGWTFESAECGSSRAVARFSRNGGTVEEMRVAAPELFGAPAVFSGGDEATVTLGFAVPAGGDDVIASPDDDMSTFMTHFQQIAVTPTLEERPVKIDPPKVPDGQPPLDPPIATWRQFHFAFDGPLQPVSHFVAGMATTATLAGIPGLRIEGITTKLNGDDATLTWHVEGNIYAKK
;
A
#
# COMPACT_ATOMS: atom_id res chain seq x y z
N MET A 1 3.51 23.35 7.06
CA MET A 1 3.02 24.37 8.02
C MET A 1 3.54 24.01 9.41
N LEU A 2 4.49 24.79 9.94
CA LEU A 2 5.15 24.53 11.22
C LEU A 2 4.22 24.83 12.42
N LYS A 3 4.21 23.91 13.40
CA LYS A 3 3.53 24.02 14.69
C LYS A 3 4.24 25.04 15.60
N ALA A 4 3.52 26.06 16.05
CA ALA A 4 3.98 26.96 17.10
C ALA A 4 3.55 26.47 18.48
N SER A 5 4.54 26.20 19.34
CA SER A 5 4.40 25.82 20.75
C SER A 5 4.01 27.04 21.61
N ARG A 6 2.88 26.98 22.32
CA ARG A 6 2.48 27.97 23.34
C ARG A 6 3.04 27.55 24.71
N ARG A 7 4.05 28.27 25.18
CA ARG A 7 4.54 28.22 26.58
C ARG A 7 3.50 28.83 27.52
N ARG A 8 3.09 28.08 28.56
CA ARG A 8 2.30 28.58 29.71
C ARG A 8 3.13 29.58 30.52
N SER A 9 2.62 30.79 30.75
CA SER A 9 3.19 31.75 31.71
C SER A 9 2.92 31.29 33.14
N LYS A 10 3.95 31.37 33.99
CA LYS A 10 3.86 31.13 35.44
C LYS A 10 2.98 32.19 36.10
N GLY A 11 2.21 31.76 37.09
CA GLY A 11 1.26 32.57 37.85
C GLY A 11 1.91 33.71 38.61
N GLN A 12 1.19 34.83 38.61
CA GLN A 12 1.46 36.07 39.32
C GLN A 12 1.29 35.84 40.83
N VAL A 13 2.32 36.11 41.62
CA VAL A 13 2.29 36.05 43.09
C VAL A 13 1.46 37.23 43.58
N ARG A 14 0.46 36.97 44.44
CA ARG A 14 -0.32 38.03 45.12
C ARG A 14 0.51 38.64 46.24
N ASP A 15 0.58 39.96 46.28
CA ASP A 15 1.29 40.76 47.29
C ASP A 15 0.68 40.69 48.72
N ASP A 16 -0.44 39.99 48.90
CA ASP A 16 -1.13 39.85 50.21
C ASP A 16 -0.92 38.48 50.88
N ALA A 17 0.03 37.66 50.42
CA ALA A 17 0.26 36.35 51.02
C ALA A 17 0.89 36.49 52.43
N PRO A 18 0.32 35.87 53.47
CA PRO A 18 0.88 35.95 54.81
C PRO A 18 2.30 35.36 54.85
N VAL A 19 3.21 36.06 55.53
CA VAL A 19 4.61 35.65 55.66
C VAL A 19 4.69 34.29 56.34
N ARG A 20 5.39 33.35 55.70
CA ARG A 20 5.59 32.00 56.20
C ARG A 20 6.49 32.04 57.44
N GLN A 21 6.03 31.47 58.54
CA GLN A 21 6.77 31.42 59.80
C GLN A 21 7.57 30.11 59.92
N ASP A 22 8.83 30.22 60.34
CA ASP A 22 9.66 29.06 60.65
C ASP A 22 9.25 28.47 62.00
N LEU A 23 8.71 27.24 61.96
CA LEU A 23 8.32 26.48 63.14
C LEU A 23 9.46 26.37 64.16
N GLN A 24 9.20 26.74 65.42
CA GLN A 24 10.13 26.55 66.54
C GLN A 24 9.58 25.53 67.53
N TYR A 25 10.46 24.74 68.16
CA TYR A 25 10.05 23.70 69.10
C TYR A 25 10.85 23.74 70.41
N VAL A 26 10.19 23.29 71.47
CA VAL A 26 10.78 23.08 72.80
C VAL A 26 10.06 21.94 73.52
N GLU A 27 10.77 21.24 74.39
CA GLU A 27 10.19 20.24 75.29
C GLU A 27 10.14 20.78 76.71
N ILE A 28 8.96 20.71 77.34
CA ILE A 28 8.73 21.17 78.72
C ILE A 28 7.96 20.07 79.44
N ASN A 29 8.52 19.55 80.54
CA ASN A 29 7.92 18.46 81.33
C ASN A 29 7.50 17.22 80.51
N GLY A 30 8.29 16.81 79.51
CA GLY A 30 8.00 15.65 78.66
C GLY A 30 6.96 15.89 77.56
N HIS A 31 6.45 17.12 77.41
CA HIS A 31 5.54 17.51 76.34
C HIS A 31 6.25 18.38 75.30
N GLY A 32 6.07 18.04 74.02
CA GLY A 32 6.56 18.85 72.91
C GLY A 32 5.63 20.04 72.63
N PHE A 33 6.20 21.24 72.63
CA PHE A 33 5.52 22.48 72.30
C PHE A 33 6.08 23.09 71.03
N VAL A 34 5.18 23.71 70.27
CA VAL A 34 5.46 24.44 69.05
C VAL A 34 5.15 25.91 69.26
N SER A 35 6.06 26.76 68.81
CA SER A 35 5.98 28.22 68.85
C SER A 35 6.20 28.79 67.44
N ASN A 36 6.03 30.10 67.28
CA ASN A 36 6.04 30.83 66.02
C ASN A 36 4.95 30.32 65.06
N LEU A 37 3.71 30.26 65.57
CA LEU A 37 2.52 30.00 64.77
C LEU A 37 1.93 31.30 64.20
N PHE A 38 1.40 31.24 62.98
CA PHE A 38 0.72 32.38 62.37
C PHE A 38 -0.67 32.53 62.99
N TRP A 39 -0.83 33.49 63.91
CA TRP A 39 -2.04 33.72 64.67
C TRP A 39 -3.00 34.68 63.97
N GLN A 40 -4.23 34.23 63.73
CA GLN A 40 -5.30 35.02 63.11
C GLN A 40 -6.66 34.76 63.78
N PRO A 41 -7.47 35.81 64.04
CA PRO A 41 -8.87 35.66 64.45
C PRO A 41 -9.71 34.96 63.38
N LEU A 42 -10.62 34.08 63.80
CA LEU A 42 -11.60 33.44 62.92
C LEU A 42 -12.95 34.14 63.04
N ASN A 43 -13.58 34.43 61.90
CA ASN A 43 -14.80 35.24 61.85
C ASN A 43 -16.08 34.41 61.98
N ASN A 44 -16.01 33.09 61.73
CA ASN A 44 -17.17 32.21 61.72
C ASN A 44 -17.19 31.26 62.93
N ALA A 45 -17.79 31.70 64.04
CA ALA A 45 -17.84 30.89 65.26
C ALA A 45 -18.57 29.54 65.10
N ARG A 46 -19.51 29.40 64.15
CA ARG A 46 -20.26 28.13 63.94
C ARG A 46 -19.51 27.11 63.09
N SER A 47 -18.64 27.58 62.19
CA SER A 47 -17.90 26.72 61.25
C SER A 47 -16.42 27.06 61.15
N TYR A 48 -15.82 27.50 62.27
CA TYR A 48 -14.42 27.93 62.38
C TYR A 48 -13.42 26.89 61.85
N MET A 49 -13.71 25.58 61.97
CA MET A 49 -12.85 24.54 61.39
C MET A 49 -12.90 24.51 59.85
N ALA A 50 -14.04 24.82 59.24
CA ALA A 50 -14.15 24.91 57.79
C ALA A 50 -13.44 26.17 57.25
N GLU A 51 -13.57 27.29 57.96
CA GLU A 51 -12.82 28.52 57.70
C GLU A 51 -11.31 28.27 57.82
N ALA A 52 -10.85 27.68 58.93
CA ALA A 52 -9.45 27.32 59.14
C ALA A 52 -8.92 26.35 58.08
N LYS A 53 -9.72 25.36 57.67
CA LYS A 53 -9.34 24.41 56.61
C LYS A 53 -9.24 25.08 55.24
N SER A 54 -10.16 25.98 54.91
CA SER A 54 -10.11 26.75 53.67
C SER A 54 -8.87 27.64 53.64
N PHE A 55 -8.63 28.35 54.74
CA PHE A 55 -7.49 29.26 54.88
C PHE A 55 -6.14 28.50 54.85
N GLY A 56 -6.04 27.39 55.57
CA GLY A 56 -4.86 26.51 55.50
C GLY A 56 -4.61 25.96 54.10
N LYS A 57 -5.68 25.53 53.38
CA LYS A 57 -5.56 25.07 51.99
C LYS A 57 -5.04 26.15 51.05
N GLN A 58 -5.54 27.37 51.20
CA GLN A 58 -5.17 28.50 50.35
C GLN A 58 -3.70 28.92 50.57
N ASN A 59 -3.20 28.81 51.80
CA ASN A 59 -1.86 29.27 52.18
C ASN A 59 -0.82 28.13 52.28
N GLY A 60 -1.21 26.89 51.98
CA GLY A 60 -0.31 25.73 52.05
C GLY A 60 0.09 25.34 53.48
N TRP A 61 -0.76 25.63 54.48
CA TRP A 61 -0.56 25.21 55.86
C TRP A 61 -1.42 23.99 56.17
N ASP A 62 -0.78 22.94 56.66
CA ASP A 62 -1.38 21.64 56.93
C ASP A 62 -1.58 21.37 58.42
N ILE A 63 -1.14 22.29 59.29
CA ILE A 63 -1.31 22.21 60.75
C ILE A 63 -2.00 23.46 61.29
N VAL A 64 -2.88 23.25 62.28
CA VAL A 64 -3.60 24.31 62.98
C VAL A 64 -3.69 24.08 64.48
N ALA A 65 -3.50 25.13 65.28
CA ALA A 65 -3.88 25.23 66.69
C ALA A 65 -5.14 26.10 66.81
N ILE A 66 -6.09 25.75 67.68
CA ILE A 66 -7.31 26.54 67.87
C ILE A 66 -7.38 27.00 69.33
N ARG A 67 -7.31 28.31 69.54
CA ARG A 67 -7.61 28.92 70.85
C ARG A 67 -9.10 29.28 70.89
N ARG A 68 -9.77 28.84 71.96
CA ARG A 68 -11.19 29.12 72.22
C ARG A 68 -11.31 30.00 73.46
N GLY A 69 -11.92 31.16 73.30
CA GLY A 69 -12.42 32.03 74.36
C GLY A 69 -13.73 32.69 73.93
N THR A 70 -13.98 33.92 74.33
CA THR A 70 -15.06 34.75 73.76
C THR A 70 -14.82 35.08 72.27
N ARG A 71 -13.55 35.13 71.85
CA ARG A 71 -13.10 35.16 70.45
C ARG A 71 -12.40 33.84 70.11
N ILE A 72 -12.55 33.38 68.86
CA ILE A 72 -11.85 32.18 68.35
C ILE A 72 -10.67 32.63 67.49
N GLN A 73 -9.50 32.03 67.74
CA GLN A 73 -8.28 32.32 67.01
C GLN A 73 -7.63 31.01 66.53
N ALA A 74 -7.01 31.05 65.35
CA ALA A 74 -6.24 29.94 64.82
C ALA A 74 -4.77 30.31 64.65
N GLY A 75 -3.89 29.41 65.08
CA GLY A 75 -2.46 29.45 64.81
C GLY A 75 -2.13 28.46 63.70
N PHE A 76 -1.58 28.92 62.58
CA PHE A 76 -1.27 28.07 61.43
C PHE A 76 0.23 27.88 61.24
N VAL A 77 0.61 26.72 60.70
CA VAL A 77 1.98 26.46 60.26
C VAL A 77 2.02 25.38 59.18
N ASP A 78 3.05 25.41 58.34
CA ASP A 78 3.41 24.28 57.47
C ASP A 78 4.29 23.31 58.28
N SER A 79 3.82 22.06 58.44
CA SER A 79 4.60 20.99 59.06
C SER A 79 5.88 20.69 58.28
N GLY A 80 5.87 20.94 56.96
CA GLY A 80 6.89 20.47 56.03
C GLY A 80 6.91 18.94 56.01
N SER A 81 8.05 18.36 56.35
CA SER A 81 8.22 16.91 56.55
C SER A 81 8.22 16.50 58.03
N ARG A 82 7.98 17.42 58.96
CA ARG A 82 8.09 17.17 60.40
C ARG A 82 6.84 16.49 60.96
N ASN A 83 7.05 15.45 61.77
CA ASN A 83 5.97 14.81 62.50
C ASN A 83 5.61 15.62 63.76
N LEU A 84 4.54 16.42 63.68
CA LEU A 84 4.05 17.24 64.80
C LEU A 84 2.90 16.57 65.59
N LYS A 85 2.66 15.27 65.34
CA LYS A 85 1.57 14.53 65.99
C LYS A 85 1.82 14.44 67.50
N GLY A 86 0.91 15.00 68.30
CA GLY A 86 1.08 14.97 69.76
C GLY A 86 1.53 16.28 70.38
N MET A 87 2.07 17.20 69.57
CA MET A 87 2.60 18.45 70.08
C MET A 87 1.48 19.47 70.35
N PHE A 88 1.77 20.40 71.25
CA PHE A 88 0.87 21.48 71.68
C PHE A 88 1.37 22.82 71.16
N SER A 89 0.47 23.79 71.01
CA SER A 89 0.88 25.18 70.84
C SER A 89 1.38 25.74 72.18
N LEU A 90 2.57 26.36 72.16
CA LEU A 90 3.19 26.99 73.33
C LEU A 90 2.34 28.17 73.81
N ALA A 91 2.06 29.13 72.92
CA ALA A 91 1.25 30.30 73.26
C ALA A 91 -0.17 29.94 73.69
N ALA A 92 -0.84 29.00 73.01
CA ALA A 92 -2.18 28.56 73.44
C ALA A 92 -2.16 27.95 74.84
N SER A 93 -1.13 27.16 75.15
CA SER A 93 -0.96 26.51 76.45
C SER A 93 -0.69 27.50 77.56
N LEU A 94 0.22 28.45 77.38
CA LEU A 94 0.49 29.49 78.37
C LEU A 94 -0.73 30.39 78.59
N ALA A 95 -1.42 30.76 77.51
CA ALA A 95 -2.62 31.57 77.56
C ALA A 95 -3.83 30.84 78.20
N SER A 96 -3.81 29.51 78.33
CA SER A 96 -4.80 28.77 79.13
C SER A 96 -4.52 28.80 80.64
N VAL A 97 -3.32 29.18 81.04
CA VAL A 97 -2.86 29.18 82.44
C VAL A 97 -2.83 30.60 83.01
N LEU A 98 -2.26 31.55 82.26
CA LEU A 98 -2.03 32.92 82.70
C LEU A 98 -3.20 33.88 82.36
N GLY A 99 -4.20 33.39 81.62
CA GLY A 99 -5.38 34.17 81.25
C GLY A 99 -5.20 34.98 79.96
N ASP A 100 -5.89 36.11 79.90
CA ASP A 100 -6.29 36.75 78.64
C ASP A 100 -5.60 38.08 78.32
N SER A 101 -4.78 38.62 79.22
CA SER A 101 -3.97 39.82 78.93
C SER A 101 -2.68 39.80 79.74
N TRP A 102 -1.55 39.48 79.11
CA TRP A 102 -0.22 39.45 79.73
C TRP A 102 0.89 39.39 78.68
N LEU A 103 2.09 39.78 79.09
CA LEU A 103 3.33 39.67 78.31
C LEU A 103 4.37 38.92 79.12
N GLY A 104 4.88 37.82 78.59
CA GLY A 104 5.82 36.96 79.33
C GLY A 104 7.06 36.65 78.53
N ALA A 105 8.22 36.71 79.20
CA ALA A 105 9.44 36.04 78.79
C ALA A 105 9.82 35.04 79.87
N PHE A 106 9.96 33.77 79.51
CA PHE A 106 10.27 32.70 80.45
C PHE A 106 11.56 31.99 80.06
N ARG A 107 12.44 31.79 81.05
CA ARG A 107 13.71 31.10 80.86
C ARG A 107 13.49 29.61 80.65
N LEU A 108 14.18 29.04 79.66
CA LEU A 108 14.22 27.59 79.39
C LEU A 108 15.52 27.00 79.92
N SER A 109 15.49 25.70 80.25
CA SER A 109 16.65 24.96 80.78
C SER A 109 17.82 24.88 79.81
N ASP A 110 17.58 25.06 78.51
CA ASP A 110 18.59 25.08 77.45
C ASP A 110 19.17 26.48 77.19
N GLY A 111 18.84 27.46 78.03
CA GLY A 111 19.33 28.84 77.94
C GLY A 111 18.56 29.74 76.98
N ARG A 112 17.57 29.20 76.24
CA ARG A 112 16.64 29.99 75.43
C ARG A 112 15.57 30.66 76.29
N TYR A 113 14.81 31.56 75.69
CA TYR A 113 13.66 32.22 76.32
C TYR A 113 12.41 32.03 75.47
N ALA A 114 11.30 31.63 76.08
CA ALA A 114 9.99 31.65 75.44
C ALA A 114 9.35 33.02 75.68
N VAL A 115 9.10 33.78 74.61
CA VAL A 115 8.42 35.08 74.66
C VAL A 115 7.04 34.94 74.05
N VAL A 116 6.01 35.19 74.86
CA VAL A 116 4.61 35.11 74.46
C VAL A 116 3.85 36.33 74.95
N ALA A 117 2.98 36.88 74.11
CA ALA A 117 2.05 37.92 74.51
C ALA A 117 0.61 37.54 74.17
N VAL A 118 -0.29 37.81 75.11
CA VAL A 118 -1.72 37.72 74.94
C VAL A 118 -2.29 39.09 75.25
N HIS A 119 -3.04 39.70 74.35
CA HIS A 119 -3.67 40.99 74.54
C HIS A 119 -5.13 40.90 74.13
N GLU A 120 -6.04 41.36 75.00
CA GLU A 120 -7.49 41.27 74.78
C GLU A 120 -7.95 39.87 74.31
N MET A 121 -7.52 38.82 75.03
CA MET A 121 -7.86 37.40 74.81
C MET A 121 -7.22 36.75 73.57
N LEU A 122 -6.55 37.53 72.72
CA LEU A 122 -5.89 37.07 71.50
C LEU A 122 -4.39 36.96 71.70
N ILE A 123 -3.80 35.90 71.16
CA ILE A 123 -2.35 35.78 71.08
C ILE A 123 -1.87 36.81 70.05
N CYS A 124 -0.93 37.66 70.47
CA CYS A 124 -0.37 38.72 69.65
C CYS A 124 0.43 38.12 68.47
N PRO A 125 0.08 38.45 67.21
CA PRO A 125 0.81 37.94 66.06
C PRO A 125 2.30 38.30 66.13
N GLY A 126 3.18 37.31 65.95
CA GLY A 126 4.63 37.50 65.95
C GLY A 126 5.28 37.55 67.35
N VAL A 127 4.49 37.51 68.42
CA VAL A 127 4.95 37.47 69.82
C VAL A 127 4.59 36.13 70.46
N ASP A 128 4.97 35.06 69.77
CA ASP A 128 4.97 33.65 70.22
C ASP A 128 6.26 33.06 69.67
N ARG A 129 7.39 33.26 70.35
CA ARG A 129 8.71 32.85 69.84
C ARG A 129 9.63 32.32 70.92
N LEU A 130 10.57 31.49 70.48
CA LEU A 130 11.75 31.07 71.22
C LEU A 130 12.95 31.94 70.79
N CYS A 131 13.45 32.74 71.71
CA CYS A 131 14.61 33.59 71.57
C CYS A 131 15.87 32.84 72.04
N ALA A 132 16.96 32.94 71.29
CA ALA A 132 18.19 32.22 71.61
C ALA A 132 18.99 32.87 72.76
N THR A 133 18.79 34.18 72.97
CA THR A 133 19.56 34.97 73.94
C THR A 133 18.65 35.89 74.74
N ALA A 134 19.13 36.32 75.91
CA ALA A 134 18.45 37.29 76.76
C ALA A 134 18.21 38.62 76.03
N GLU A 135 19.17 39.10 75.23
CA GLU A 135 19.03 40.32 74.43
C GLU A 135 17.89 40.24 73.40
N GLN A 136 17.76 39.11 72.70
CA GLN A 136 16.65 38.90 71.77
C GLN A 136 15.31 38.86 72.50
N ALA A 137 15.27 38.23 73.68
CA ALA A 137 14.06 38.16 74.49
C ALA A 137 13.66 39.54 75.00
N LYS A 138 14.62 40.31 75.51
CA LYS A 138 14.46 41.70 75.97
C LYS A 138 13.94 42.59 74.84
N GLN A 139 14.58 42.55 73.67
CA GLN A 139 14.15 43.33 72.51
C GLN A 139 12.71 42.99 72.10
N MET A 140 12.36 41.70 72.07
CA MET A 140 11.00 41.27 71.73
C MET A 140 9.99 41.74 72.77
N LEU A 141 10.33 41.63 74.05
CA LEU A 141 9.48 42.03 75.15
C LEU A 141 9.27 43.56 75.15
N THR A 142 10.32 44.36 74.92
CA THR A 142 10.22 45.81 74.71
C THR A 142 9.32 46.16 73.54
N ASN A 143 9.51 45.52 72.38
CA ASN A 143 8.70 45.80 71.19
C ASN A 143 7.21 45.45 71.41
N ALA A 144 6.95 44.31 72.04
CA ALA A 144 5.59 43.89 72.37
C ALA A 144 4.94 44.85 73.37
N HIS A 145 5.66 45.26 74.42
CA HIS A 145 5.16 46.23 75.39
C HIS A 145 4.84 47.58 74.73
N ASN A 146 5.72 48.09 73.87
CA ASN A 146 5.49 49.35 73.15
C ASN A 146 4.31 49.26 72.18
N THR A 147 4.05 48.08 71.62
CA THR A 147 2.97 47.89 70.63
C THR A 147 1.60 47.73 71.30
N TYR A 148 1.52 46.97 72.38
CA TYR A 148 0.25 46.56 73.00
C TYR A 148 -0.03 47.22 74.36
N SER A 149 0.94 47.95 74.93
CA SER A 149 0.80 48.67 76.22
C SER A 149 0.28 47.78 77.35
N PHE A 150 1.16 46.96 77.91
CA PHE A 150 0.81 46.09 79.05
C PHE A 150 1.02 46.81 80.38
N ASP A 151 0.12 46.61 81.36
CA ASP A 151 0.36 47.04 82.73
C ASP A 151 1.56 46.31 83.33
N ALA A 152 2.35 46.99 84.18
CA ALA A 152 3.53 46.41 84.81
C ALA A 152 3.23 45.12 85.61
N GLU A 153 2.01 45.02 86.17
CA GLU A 153 1.53 43.83 86.89
C GLU A 153 1.26 42.62 85.98
N SER A 154 1.10 42.84 84.68
CA SER A 154 0.80 41.82 83.67
C SER A 154 2.04 41.41 82.86
N ILE A 155 3.23 41.85 83.28
CA ILE A 155 4.51 41.51 82.65
C ILE A 155 5.25 40.50 83.52
N PHE A 156 5.51 39.31 82.97
CA PHE A 156 6.27 38.25 83.62
C PHE A 156 7.63 38.11 82.95
N ALA A 157 8.69 38.57 83.60
CA ALA A 157 10.03 38.49 83.05
C ALA A 157 11.06 38.23 84.15
N PRO A 158 12.12 37.45 83.87
CA PRO A 158 13.20 37.26 84.82
C PRO A 158 14.03 38.55 84.96
N PRO A 159 14.65 38.79 86.14
CA PRO A 159 15.27 40.07 86.46
C PRO A 159 16.37 40.51 85.49
N GLU A 160 17.09 39.56 84.86
CA GLU A 160 18.16 39.88 83.91
C GLU A 160 17.67 40.56 82.61
N LEU A 161 16.37 40.54 82.31
CA LEU A 161 15.82 41.23 81.15
C LEU A 161 15.52 42.72 81.41
N GLU A 162 15.77 43.21 82.63
CA GLU A 162 15.55 44.62 83.04
C GLU A 162 14.08 45.09 82.86
N PHE A 163 13.13 44.18 83.05
CA PHE A 163 11.69 44.47 83.11
C PHE A 163 11.14 44.32 84.53
N ALA A 164 9.95 44.88 84.79
CA ALA A 164 9.27 44.80 86.08
C ALA A 164 9.27 43.35 86.61
N SER A 165 9.89 43.15 87.78
CA SER A 165 10.27 41.84 88.32
C SER A 165 9.07 41.02 88.81
N GLN A 166 8.51 40.20 87.93
CA GLN A 166 7.59 39.11 88.25
C GLN A 166 8.00 37.82 87.53
N ASP A 167 9.18 37.29 87.88
CA ASP A 167 9.66 36.04 87.30
C ASP A 167 8.70 34.88 87.59
N ARG A 168 8.46 34.03 86.59
CA ARG A 168 7.59 32.86 86.67
C ARG A 168 8.29 31.69 86.02
N ASP A 169 8.31 30.56 86.72
CA ASP A 169 8.87 29.32 86.20
C ASP A 169 7.90 28.66 85.20
N ILE A 170 8.29 28.62 83.91
CA ILE A 170 7.49 27.99 82.86
C ILE A 170 7.26 26.50 83.09
N TYR A 171 8.18 25.81 83.76
CA TYR A 171 8.02 24.39 84.10
C TYR A 171 6.96 24.18 85.19
N GLN A 172 6.68 25.18 86.02
CA GLN A 172 5.56 25.14 86.96
C GLN A 172 4.24 25.51 86.26
N LEU A 173 4.27 26.53 85.40
CA LEU A 173 3.09 26.96 84.63
C LEU A 173 2.58 25.86 83.70
N LEU A 174 3.48 25.13 83.03
CA LEU A 174 3.16 24.06 82.09
C LEU A 174 3.38 22.66 82.70
N SER A 175 2.84 22.42 83.89
CA SER A 175 2.79 21.10 84.51
C SER A 175 1.86 20.13 83.77
N ALA A 176 2.00 18.82 83.99
CA ALA A 176 1.14 17.79 83.39
C ALA A 176 -0.37 18.01 83.65
N LYS A 177 -0.75 18.73 84.71
CA LYS A 177 -2.16 19.06 85.02
C LYS A 177 -2.68 20.29 84.26
N SER A 178 -1.82 21.20 83.81
CA SER A 178 -2.21 22.46 83.16
C SER A 178 -2.25 22.37 81.63
N VAL A 179 -1.53 21.40 81.03
CA VAL A 179 -1.55 21.17 79.57
C VAL A 179 -2.89 20.56 79.14
N ARG A 180 -3.70 21.32 78.39
CA ARG A 180 -5.03 20.88 77.94
C ARG A 180 -5.01 20.29 76.53
N LYS A 181 -5.78 19.22 76.31
CA LYS A 181 -5.93 18.55 74.99
C LYS A 181 -6.43 19.48 73.89
N GLU A 182 -7.16 20.54 74.24
CA GLU A 182 -7.67 21.53 73.29
C GLU A 182 -6.57 22.37 72.62
N ASN A 183 -5.43 22.53 73.27
CA ASN A 183 -4.27 23.28 72.76
C ASN A 183 -3.36 22.43 71.83
N ARG A 184 -3.76 21.20 71.54
CA ARG A 184 -3.02 20.28 70.67
C ARG A 184 -3.15 20.66 69.20
N LEU A 185 -2.05 20.53 68.45
CA LEU A 185 -2.02 20.74 67.01
C LEU A 185 -2.90 19.71 66.26
N LYS A 186 -3.60 20.17 65.22
CA LYS A 186 -4.49 19.37 64.36
C LYS A 186 -4.03 19.43 62.91
N GLN A 187 -4.11 18.30 62.21
CA GLN A 187 -3.79 18.20 60.78
C GLN A 187 -4.99 18.54 59.90
N LEU A 188 -4.77 19.30 58.83
CA LEU A 188 -5.75 19.63 57.81
C LEU A 188 -5.62 18.66 56.62
N THR A 189 -6.69 17.95 56.27
CA THR A 189 -6.70 16.96 55.16
C THR A 189 -7.40 17.49 53.91
N PHE A 190 -6.72 17.54 52.75
CA PHE A 190 -7.25 18.16 51.51
C PHE A 190 -7.60 17.12 50.42
N GLY A 191 -8.63 16.28 50.62
CA GLY A 191 -9.05 15.27 49.62
C GLY A 191 -9.83 15.80 48.40
N MET A 192 -9.86 15.00 47.32
CA MET A 192 -10.63 15.22 46.07
C MET A 192 -12.05 14.62 46.19
N SER A 193 -13.08 15.19 45.53
CA SER A 193 -14.48 14.78 45.74
C SER A 193 -14.92 13.64 44.82
N SER A 194 -15.79 12.74 45.32
CA SER A 194 -16.22 11.49 44.66
C SER A 194 -16.85 11.67 43.27
N ARG A 195 -17.32 12.88 42.93
CA ARG A 195 -17.94 13.20 41.63
C ARG A 195 -16.93 13.24 40.48
N GLN A 196 -15.66 13.53 40.75
CA GLN A 196 -14.63 13.63 39.72
C GLN A 196 -14.15 12.26 39.22
N LEU A 197 -14.27 11.21 40.04
CA LEU A 197 -13.86 9.85 39.67
C LEU A 197 -14.83 9.17 38.68
N VAL A 198 -16.14 9.42 38.82
CA VAL A 198 -17.17 8.81 37.96
C VAL A 198 -17.11 9.32 36.52
N ILE A 199 -16.81 10.61 36.32
CA ILE A 199 -16.71 11.19 34.98
C ILE A 199 -15.52 10.61 34.20
N ALA A 200 -14.40 10.36 34.90
CA ALA A 200 -13.21 9.78 34.28
C ALA A 200 -13.44 8.35 33.78
N SER A 201 -14.17 7.51 34.54
CA SER A 201 -14.41 6.11 34.15
C SER A 201 -15.35 5.97 32.96
N VAL A 202 -16.39 6.80 32.85
CA VAL A 202 -17.29 6.82 31.68
C VAL A 202 -16.54 7.23 30.41
N GLY A 203 -15.63 8.21 30.50
CA GLY A 203 -14.83 8.65 29.36
C GLY A 203 -13.94 7.53 28.78
N VAL A 204 -13.37 6.68 29.62
CA VAL A 204 -12.52 5.57 29.19
C VAL A 204 -13.33 4.49 28.46
N LEU A 205 -14.51 4.12 28.97
CA LEU A 205 -15.36 3.12 28.35
C LEU A 205 -15.88 3.57 26.97
N ALA A 206 -16.26 4.84 26.85
CA ALA A 206 -16.69 5.40 25.57
C ALA A 206 -15.56 5.37 24.52
N ALA A 207 -14.33 5.69 24.92
CA ALA A 207 -13.17 5.63 24.03
C ALA A 207 -12.89 4.20 23.54
N LEU A 208 -12.97 3.20 24.42
CA LEU A 208 -12.79 1.80 24.04
C LEU A 208 -13.87 1.32 23.07
N GLY A 209 -15.13 1.73 23.26
CA GLY A 209 -16.21 1.41 22.33
C GLY A 209 -15.98 1.95 20.91
N VAL A 210 -15.51 3.20 20.80
CA VAL A 210 -15.19 3.81 19.50
C VAL A 210 -14.03 3.09 18.81
N ILE A 211 -12.97 2.74 19.56
CA ILE A 211 -11.82 2.01 19.01
C ILE A 211 -12.24 0.63 18.55
N GLY A 212 -13.02 -0.11 19.36
CA GLY A 212 -13.51 -1.43 18.99
C GLY A 212 -14.39 -1.41 17.73
N GLY A 213 -15.30 -0.43 17.64
CA GLY A 213 -16.14 -0.24 16.45
C GLY A 213 -15.31 0.09 15.20
N TYR A 214 -14.30 0.96 15.32
CA TYR A 214 -13.42 1.30 14.21
C TYR A 214 -12.60 0.09 13.72
N VAL A 215 -12.04 -0.70 14.63
CA VAL A 215 -11.26 -1.91 14.27
C VAL A 215 -12.15 -2.94 13.56
N ALA A 216 -13.35 -3.21 14.10
CA ALA A 216 -14.29 -4.16 13.49
C ALA A 216 -14.73 -3.71 12.10
N TRP A 217 -15.05 -2.42 11.93
CA TRP A 217 -15.40 -1.86 10.63
C TRP A 217 -14.23 -1.94 9.63
N HIS A 218 -13.02 -1.59 10.07
CA HIS A 218 -11.83 -1.64 9.22
C HIS A 218 -11.49 -3.07 8.77
N GLN A 219 -11.64 -4.07 9.64
CA GLN A 219 -11.45 -5.48 9.28
C GLN A 219 -12.47 -5.93 8.23
N HIS A 220 -13.74 -5.58 8.42
CA HIS A 220 -14.80 -5.91 7.46
C HIS A 220 -14.52 -5.30 6.08
N GLU A 221 -14.12 -4.03 6.04
CA GLU A 221 -13.78 -3.33 4.79
C GLU A 221 -12.60 -4.00 4.05
N GLN A 222 -11.58 -4.43 4.79
CA GLN A 222 -10.44 -5.15 4.21
C GLN A 222 -10.84 -6.50 3.60
N GLU A 223 -11.68 -7.27 4.30
CA GLU A 223 -12.19 -8.55 3.78
C GLU A 223 -13.01 -8.37 2.50
N GLU A 224 -13.84 -7.32 2.42
CA GLU A 224 -14.60 -7.02 1.20
C GLU A 224 -13.68 -6.65 0.04
N GLN A 225 -12.66 -5.82 0.28
CA GLN A 225 -11.68 -5.45 -0.74
C GLN A 225 -10.90 -6.67 -1.24
N GLU A 226 -10.48 -7.57 -0.35
CA GLU A 226 -9.80 -8.81 -0.73
C GLU A 226 -10.69 -9.74 -1.55
N ARG A 227 -11.97 -9.89 -1.16
CA ARG A 227 -12.96 -10.67 -1.93
C ARG A 227 -13.17 -10.08 -3.32
N GLN A 228 -13.36 -8.77 -3.42
CA GLN A 228 -13.52 -8.08 -4.71
C GLN A 228 -12.27 -8.24 -5.58
N ALA A 229 -11.07 -8.07 -5.02
CA ALA A 229 -9.82 -8.28 -5.73
C ALA A 229 -9.65 -9.73 -6.19
N ALA A 230 -10.06 -10.72 -5.38
CA ALA A 230 -10.05 -12.13 -5.76
C ALA A 230 -11.02 -12.42 -6.92
N ILE A 231 -12.24 -11.87 -6.87
CA ILE A 231 -13.22 -11.99 -7.96
C ILE A 231 -12.68 -11.36 -9.24
N GLN A 232 -12.10 -10.17 -9.17
CA GLN A 232 -11.50 -9.50 -10.33
C GLN A 232 -10.33 -10.28 -10.92
N ARG A 233 -9.44 -10.84 -10.09
CA ARG A 233 -8.34 -11.70 -10.54
C ARG A 233 -8.85 -12.98 -11.20
N ALA A 234 -9.88 -13.61 -10.64
CA ALA A 234 -10.51 -14.79 -11.22
C ALA A 234 -11.19 -14.47 -12.55
N ALA A 235 -11.90 -13.35 -12.65
CA ALA A 235 -12.53 -12.89 -13.88
C ALA A 235 -11.50 -12.55 -14.96
N ALA A 236 -10.42 -11.84 -14.61
CA ALA A 236 -9.33 -11.52 -15.52
C ALA A 236 -8.63 -12.79 -16.04
N LYS A 237 -8.37 -13.76 -15.15
CA LYS A 237 -7.81 -15.05 -15.54
C LYS A 237 -8.74 -15.79 -16.50
N LYS A 238 -10.03 -15.89 -16.18
CA LYS A 238 -11.03 -16.54 -17.04
C LYS A 238 -11.12 -15.86 -18.42
N HIS A 239 -11.07 -14.53 -18.45
CA HIS A 239 -11.11 -13.78 -19.71
C HIS A 239 -9.86 -14.07 -20.57
N LEU A 240 -8.67 -14.08 -19.95
CA LEU A 240 -7.44 -14.43 -20.63
C LEU A 240 -7.47 -15.88 -21.16
N ASP A 241 -7.99 -16.81 -20.36
CA ASP A 241 -8.15 -18.21 -20.76
C ASP A 241 -9.10 -18.36 -21.97
N ASP A 242 -10.20 -17.59 -22.01
CA ASP A 242 -11.14 -17.58 -23.14
C ASP A 242 -10.55 -16.96 -24.41
N LEU A 243 -9.79 -15.86 -24.28
CA LEU A 243 -9.03 -15.27 -25.38
C LEU A 243 -8.00 -16.26 -25.93
N ASN A 244 -7.25 -16.92 -25.05
CA ASN A 244 -6.28 -17.94 -25.44
C ASN A 244 -6.96 -19.13 -26.13
N ALA A 245 -8.07 -19.62 -25.60
CA ALA A 245 -8.83 -20.72 -26.21
C ALA A 245 -9.36 -20.34 -27.60
N THR A 246 -9.85 -19.11 -27.76
CA THR A 246 -10.33 -18.60 -29.04
C THR A 246 -9.20 -18.39 -30.04
N ALA A 247 -8.06 -17.86 -29.61
CA ALA A 247 -6.87 -17.74 -30.45
C ALA A 247 -6.36 -19.11 -30.90
N ARG A 248 -6.30 -20.10 -30.01
CA ARG A 248 -5.91 -21.48 -30.35
C ARG A 248 -6.86 -22.12 -31.36
N ARG A 249 -8.18 -21.93 -31.22
CA ARG A 249 -9.17 -22.39 -32.20
C ARG A 249 -8.93 -21.78 -33.58
N LYS A 250 -8.72 -20.47 -33.66
CA LYS A 250 -8.42 -19.78 -34.92
C LYS A 250 -7.10 -20.26 -35.57
N LEU A 251 -6.08 -20.58 -34.77
CA LEU A 251 -4.83 -21.16 -35.29
C LEU A 251 -5.05 -22.54 -35.90
N VAL A 252 -5.87 -23.38 -35.26
CA VAL A 252 -6.24 -24.70 -35.79
C VAL A 252 -7.09 -24.57 -37.06
N GLU A 253 -8.07 -23.68 -37.08
CA GLU A 253 -8.88 -23.39 -38.27
C GLU A 253 -8.02 -22.89 -39.44
N ALA A 254 -7.07 -21.98 -39.18
CA ALA A 254 -6.14 -21.50 -40.21
C ALA A 254 -5.20 -22.61 -40.71
N ALA A 255 -4.78 -23.54 -39.85
CA ALA A 255 -3.98 -24.69 -40.25
C ALA A 255 -4.79 -25.70 -41.10
N LEU A 256 -6.12 -25.75 -40.93
CA LEU A 256 -7.05 -26.55 -41.73
C LEU A 256 -7.53 -25.84 -43.00
N ALA A 257 -7.00 -24.65 -43.32
CA ALA A 257 -7.33 -23.96 -44.56
C ALA A 257 -6.97 -24.85 -45.77
N HIS A 258 -7.93 -24.98 -46.70
CA HIS A 258 -7.78 -25.83 -47.86
C HIS A 258 -6.67 -25.33 -48.79
N PRO A 259 -5.66 -26.16 -49.15
CA PRO A 259 -4.56 -25.73 -50.01
C PRO A 259 -4.99 -25.23 -51.40
N TRP A 260 -6.07 -25.80 -51.95
CA TRP A 260 -6.58 -25.43 -53.28
C TRP A 260 -7.29 -24.08 -53.31
N ALA A 261 -7.69 -23.54 -52.15
CA ALA A 261 -8.42 -22.27 -52.04
C ALA A 261 -7.59 -21.07 -52.52
N VAL A 262 -6.27 -21.16 -52.36
CA VAL A 262 -5.30 -20.10 -52.72
C VAL A 262 -4.53 -20.40 -54.01
N GLN A 263 -4.71 -21.59 -54.58
CA GLN A 263 -4.12 -21.98 -55.86
C GLN A 263 -5.04 -21.55 -57.00
N ALA A 264 -4.47 -21.25 -58.15
CA ALA A 264 -5.24 -21.02 -59.37
C ALA A 264 -6.06 -22.27 -59.73
N ASN A 265 -7.29 -22.10 -60.22
CA ASN A 265 -7.98 -23.23 -60.83
C ASN A 265 -7.18 -23.72 -62.05
N ALA A 266 -7.29 -25.00 -62.36
CA ALA A 266 -6.46 -25.64 -63.37
C ALA A 266 -6.59 -25.00 -64.76
N MET A 267 -7.79 -24.54 -65.14
CA MET A 267 -8.02 -23.90 -66.43
C MET A 267 -7.37 -22.53 -66.55
N ASP A 268 -7.55 -21.67 -65.57
CA ASP A 268 -6.92 -20.34 -65.57
C ASP A 268 -5.39 -20.47 -65.56
N PHE A 269 -4.85 -21.45 -64.83
CA PHE A 269 -3.42 -21.74 -64.84
C PHE A 269 -2.92 -22.17 -66.22
N ILE A 270 -3.58 -23.14 -66.85
CA ILE A 270 -3.22 -23.61 -68.20
C ILE A 270 -3.30 -22.49 -69.21
N VAL A 271 -4.39 -21.71 -69.20
CA VAL A 271 -4.60 -20.62 -70.16
C VAL A 271 -3.51 -19.56 -70.02
N ALA A 272 -3.16 -19.18 -68.78
CA ALA A 272 -2.10 -18.23 -68.51
C ALA A 272 -0.71 -18.75 -68.93
N CYS A 273 -0.37 -19.99 -68.55
CA CYS A 273 0.89 -20.62 -68.95
C CYS A 273 0.99 -20.75 -70.47
N SER A 274 -0.04 -21.29 -71.13
CA SER A 274 -0.07 -21.50 -72.59
C SER A 274 0.06 -20.18 -73.34
N LYS A 275 -0.52 -19.09 -72.84
CA LYS A 275 -0.37 -17.76 -73.46
C LYS A 275 1.10 -17.32 -73.50
N VAL A 276 1.86 -17.59 -72.45
CA VAL A 276 3.28 -17.22 -72.36
C VAL A 276 4.14 -18.17 -73.19
N THR A 277 3.93 -19.48 -73.07
CA THR A 277 4.76 -20.48 -73.77
C THR A 277 4.51 -20.51 -75.26
N ASN A 278 3.27 -20.31 -75.73
CA ASN A 278 2.96 -20.24 -77.16
C ASN A 278 3.54 -18.98 -77.85
N ALA A 279 3.91 -17.95 -77.09
CA ALA A 279 4.58 -16.77 -77.60
C ALA A 279 6.11 -16.94 -77.75
N LEU A 280 6.67 -18.05 -77.24
CA LEU A 280 8.11 -18.31 -77.34
C LEU A 280 8.48 -18.73 -78.78
N PRO A 281 9.47 -18.09 -79.39
CA PRO A 281 10.00 -18.54 -80.67
C PRO A 281 10.82 -19.82 -80.47
N LEU A 282 10.74 -20.74 -81.44
CA LEU A 282 11.54 -21.97 -81.43
C LEU A 282 13.04 -21.72 -81.65
N SER A 283 13.42 -20.53 -82.13
CA SER A 283 14.82 -20.11 -82.22
C SER A 283 15.00 -18.60 -82.05
N VAL A 284 16.09 -18.21 -81.40
CA VAL A 284 16.52 -16.82 -81.19
C VAL A 284 17.99 -16.70 -81.56
N LYS A 285 18.32 -16.03 -82.66
CA LYS A 285 19.71 -15.69 -83.03
C LYS A 285 20.71 -16.87 -82.90
N GLY A 286 20.34 -18.05 -83.40
CA GLY A 286 21.19 -19.25 -83.31
C GLY A 286 21.16 -19.94 -81.93
N TRP A 287 20.13 -19.67 -81.13
CA TRP A 287 19.76 -20.46 -79.94
C TRP A 287 18.46 -21.19 -80.24
N THR A 288 18.35 -22.45 -79.87
CA THR A 288 17.18 -23.30 -80.10
C THR A 288 16.42 -23.46 -78.80
N PHE A 289 15.10 -23.31 -78.86
CA PHE A 289 14.22 -23.59 -77.73
C PHE A 289 14.30 -25.07 -77.35
N GLU A 290 14.53 -25.35 -76.08
CA GLU A 290 14.63 -26.71 -75.56
C GLU A 290 13.38 -27.06 -74.74
N SER A 291 13.07 -26.24 -73.75
CA SER A 291 11.93 -26.47 -72.88
C SER A 291 11.37 -25.19 -72.26
N ALA A 292 10.13 -25.25 -71.79
CA ALA A 292 9.53 -24.22 -70.95
C ALA A 292 8.83 -24.87 -69.76
N GLU A 293 9.20 -24.48 -68.54
CA GLU A 293 8.61 -24.96 -67.29
C GLU A 293 7.76 -23.85 -66.66
N CYS A 294 6.43 -24.03 -66.67
CA CYS A 294 5.50 -23.18 -65.95
C CYS A 294 5.32 -23.68 -64.52
N GLY A 295 5.64 -22.84 -63.53
CA GLY A 295 5.23 -23.00 -62.14
C GLY A 295 4.12 -21.99 -61.80
N SER A 296 3.84 -21.80 -60.50
CA SER A 296 2.69 -21.04 -59.99
C SER A 296 2.45 -19.63 -60.57
N SER A 297 3.49 -18.89 -60.93
CA SER A 297 3.39 -17.51 -61.46
C SER A 297 4.48 -17.12 -62.45
N ARG A 298 5.26 -18.09 -62.93
CA ARG A 298 6.38 -17.85 -63.84
C ARG A 298 6.61 -19.04 -64.75
N ALA A 299 7.00 -18.76 -65.99
CA ALA A 299 7.50 -19.72 -66.95
C ALA A 299 9.00 -19.53 -67.12
N VAL A 300 9.75 -20.63 -67.08
CA VAL A 300 11.20 -20.65 -67.25
C VAL A 300 11.48 -21.32 -68.59
N ALA A 301 11.86 -20.53 -69.59
CA ALA A 301 12.21 -21.02 -70.92
C ALA A 301 13.72 -21.28 -70.99
N ARG A 302 14.11 -22.48 -71.41
CA ARG A 302 15.48 -22.89 -71.66
C ARG A 302 15.77 -22.94 -73.15
N PHE A 303 16.94 -22.44 -73.51
CA PHE A 303 17.47 -22.43 -74.86
C PHE A 303 18.88 -23.01 -74.85
N SER A 304 19.17 -23.86 -75.82
CA SER A 304 20.51 -24.39 -76.08
C SER A 304 21.15 -23.67 -77.26
N ARG A 305 22.45 -23.44 -77.17
CA ARG A 305 23.20 -22.75 -78.21
C ARG A 305 23.36 -23.64 -79.45
N ASN A 306 22.95 -23.14 -80.61
CA ASN A 306 23.03 -23.82 -81.90
C ASN A 306 23.53 -22.87 -83.00
N GLY A 307 24.81 -22.49 -82.89
CA GLY A 307 25.49 -21.60 -83.84
C GLY A 307 25.47 -20.11 -83.49
N GLY A 308 24.63 -19.68 -82.55
CA GLY A 308 24.59 -18.30 -82.05
C GLY A 308 25.69 -17.96 -81.04
N THR A 309 25.78 -16.70 -80.61
CA THR A 309 26.69 -16.25 -79.55
C THR A 309 25.95 -15.81 -78.29
N VAL A 310 26.65 -15.81 -77.14
CA VAL A 310 26.11 -15.32 -75.86
C VAL A 310 25.69 -13.85 -75.96
N GLU A 311 26.49 -13.02 -76.64
CA GLU A 311 26.19 -11.59 -76.77
C GLU A 311 24.92 -11.32 -77.58
N GLU A 312 24.69 -12.08 -78.67
CA GLU A 312 23.46 -11.96 -79.46
C GLU A 312 22.21 -12.30 -78.65
N MET A 313 22.25 -13.36 -77.84
CA MET A 313 21.14 -13.71 -76.95
C MET A 313 20.97 -12.70 -75.81
N ARG A 314 22.08 -12.18 -75.26
CA ARG A 314 22.05 -11.17 -74.18
C ARG A 314 21.36 -9.89 -74.63
N VAL A 315 21.56 -9.49 -75.89
CA VAL A 315 20.90 -8.32 -76.51
C VAL A 315 19.46 -8.64 -76.93
N ALA A 316 19.22 -9.79 -77.56
CA ALA A 316 17.90 -10.13 -78.09
C ALA A 316 16.86 -10.45 -77.01
N ALA A 317 17.27 -11.06 -75.88
CA ALA A 317 16.33 -11.53 -74.87
C ALA A 317 15.48 -10.42 -74.24
N PRO A 318 16.05 -9.28 -73.77
CA PRO A 318 15.23 -8.17 -73.26
C PRO A 318 14.24 -7.60 -74.29
N GLU A 319 14.62 -7.56 -75.58
CA GLU A 319 13.77 -7.03 -76.66
C GLU A 319 12.60 -7.98 -76.98
N LEU A 320 12.86 -9.29 -77.03
CA LEU A 320 11.87 -10.29 -77.42
C LEU A 320 10.97 -10.69 -76.25
N PHE A 321 11.52 -10.76 -75.04
CA PHE A 321 10.86 -11.36 -73.88
C PHE A 321 10.51 -10.34 -72.80
N GLY A 322 11.02 -9.11 -72.88
CA GLY A 322 10.95 -8.14 -71.79
C GLY A 322 11.75 -8.57 -70.55
N ALA A 323 12.62 -9.58 -70.68
CA ALA A 323 13.39 -10.18 -69.59
C ALA A 323 14.80 -10.57 -70.09
N PRO A 324 15.84 -10.42 -69.24
CA PRO A 324 17.18 -10.83 -69.61
C PRO A 324 17.33 -12.36 -69.65
N ALA A 325 18.25 -12.83 -70.49
CA ALA A 325 18.73 -14.21 -70.47
C ALA A 325 19.80 -14.40 -69.39
N VAL A 326 19.72 -15.50 -68.65
CA VAL A 326 20.74 -15.97 -67.70
C VAL A 326 21.47 -17.14 -68.34
N PHE A 327 22.80 -17.08 -68.37
CA PHE A 327 23.62 -18.06 -69.06
C PHE A 327 24.25 -19.06 -68.08
N SER A 328 24.29 -20.33 -68.47
CA SER A 328 25.00 -21.41 -67.77
C SER A 328 26.01 -22.02 -68.74
N GLY A 329 27.30 -22.00 -68.37
CA GLY A 329 28.38 -22.60 -69.18
C GLY A 329 28.62 -22.00 -70.57
N GLY A 330 27.84 -20.99 -71.00
CA GLY A 330 27.93 -20.37 -72.32
C GLY A 330 27.16 -21.08 -73.45
N ASP A 331 26.64 -22.28 -73.19
CA ASP A 331 25.89 -23.09 -74.15
C ASP A 331 24.40 -23.25 -73.77
N GLU A 332 24.03 -22.83 -72.57
CA GLU A 332 22.63 -22.81 -72.10
C GLU A 332 22.23 -21.39 -71.69
N ALA A 333 21.01 -21.01 -72.07
CA ALA A 333 20.40 -19.75 -71.67
C ALA A 333 19.00 -19.99 -71.12
N THR A 334 18.66 -19.29 -70.04
CA THR A 334 17.36 -19.36 -69.40
C THR A 334 16.72 -17.98 -69.35
N VAL A 335 15.45 -17.87 -69.74
CA VAL A 335 14.64 -16.64 -69.66
C VAL A 335 13.46 -16.90 -68.74
N THR A 336 13.26 -16.04 -67.74
CA THR A 336 12.12 -16.13 -66.80
C THR A 336 11.04 -15.13 -67.17
N LEU A 337 9.84 -15.63 -67.46
CA LEU A 337 8.66 -14.87 -67.87
C LEU A 337 7.61 -14.93 -66.77
N GLY A 338 7.22 -13.77 -66.23
CA GLY A 338 6.16 -13.69 -65.22
C GLY A 338 4.76 -13.71 -65.82
N PHE A 339 3.81 -14.32 -65.12
CA PHE A 339 2.39 -14.20 -65.41
C PHE A 339 1.56 -14.17 -64.12
N ALA A 340 0.37 -13.58 -64.18
CA ALA A 340 -0.55 -13.49 -63.05
C ALA A 340 -1.73 -14.41 -63.28
N VAL A 341 -2.06 -15.22 -62.27
CA VAL A 341 -3.27 -16.06 -62.25
C VAL A 341 -3.97 -15.83 -60.92
N PRO A 342 -5.28 -15.52 -60.92
CA PRO A 342 -6.02 -15.36 -59.66
C PRO A 342 -6.14 -16.71 -58.93
N ALA A 343 -6.35 -16.65 -57.61
CA ALA A 343 -6.76 -17.83 -56.85
C ALA A 343 -8.12 -18.33 -57.37
N GLY A 344 -8.25 -19.65 -57.54
CA GLY A 344 -9.46 -20.28 -58.06
C GLY A 344 -10.62 -20.31 -57.05
N GLY A 345 -10.33 -20.09 -55.76
CA GLY A 345 -11.31 -20.18 -54.68
C GLY A 345 -11.40 -21.58 -54.09
N ASP A 346 -12.23 -21.68 -53.04
CA ASP A 346 -12.41 -22.89 -52.26
C ASP A 346 -13.51 -23.77 -52.86
N ASP A 347 -13.11 -24.64 -53.79
CA ASP A 347 -14.01 -25.57 -54.46
C ASP A 347 -14.65 -26.54 -53.45
N VAL A 348 -15.92 -26.89 -53.70
CA VAL A 348 -16.57 -28.00 -53.00
C VAL A 348 -16.10 -29.30 -53.65
N ILE A 349 -15.09 -29.93 -53.06
CA ILE A 349 -14.50 -31.18 -53.53
C ILE A 349 -15.49 -32.37 -53.47
N ALA A 350 -15.40 -33.28 -54.44
CA ALA A 350 -16.30 -34.43 -54.53
C ALA A 350 -15.72 -35.67 -53.81
N SER A 351 -16.43 -36.79 -53.94
CA SER A 351 -15.95 -38.08 -53.43
C SER A 351 -14.78 -38.59 -54.30
N PRO A 352 -13.81 -39.32 -53.73
CA PRO A 352 -12.70 -39.85 -54.51
C PRO A 352 -13.15 -40.69 -55.71
N ASP A 353 -14.22 -41.48 -55.56
CA ASP A 353 -14.69 -42.37 -56.62
C ASP A 353 -15.18 -41.61 -57.86
N ASP A 354 -15.89 -40.48 -57.68
CA ASP A 354 -16.43 -39.68 -58.78
C ASP A 354 -15.33 -38.95 -59.56
N ASP A 355 -14.39 -38.32 -58.84
CA ASP A 355 -13.30 -37.54 -59.42
C ASP A 355 -12.27 -38.44 -60.11
N MET A 356 -11.89 -39.55 -59.46
CA MET A 356 -10.92 -40.49 -60.02
C MET A 356 -11.50 -41.24 -61.23
N SER A 357 -12.78 -41.60 -61.20
CA SER A 357 -13.44 -42.24 -62.35
C SER A 357 -13.46 -41.31 -63.57
N THR A 358 -13.80 -40.03 -63.37
CA THR A 358 -13.81 -39.01 -64.44
C THR A 358 -12.41 -38.76 -64.99
N PHE A 359 -11.41 -38.65 -64.11
CA PHE A 359 -10.00 -38.49 -64.47
C PHE A 359 -9.50 -39.67 -65.31
N MET A 360 -9.68 -40.90 -64.82
CA MET A 360 -9.21 -42.10 -65.52
C MET A 360 -9.95 -42.32 -66.84
N THR A 361 -11.27 -42.06 -66.87
CA THR A 361 -12.08 -42.15 -68.11
C THR A 361 -11.56 -41.22 -69.19
N HIS A 362 -11.22 -39.97 -68.85
CA HIS A 362 -10.68 -39.01 -69.81
C HIS A 362 -9.41 -39.53 -70.49
N PHE A 363 -8.43 -40.00 -69.70
CA PHE A 363 -7.16 -40.48 -70.25
C PHE A 363 -7.30 -41.81 -71.00
N GLN A 364 -8.19 -42.70 -70.56
CA GLN A 364 -8.52 -43.93 -71.29
C GLN A 364 -9.12 -43.65 -72.67
N GLN A 365 -9.95 -42.61 -72.82
CA GLN A 365 -10.55 -42.22 -74.10
C GLN A 365 -9.52 -41.75 -75.13
N ILE A 366 -8.38 -41.21 -74.68
CA ILE A 366 -7.31 -40.69 -75.54
C ILE A 366 -6.06 -41.59 -75.55
N ALA A 367 -6.15 -42.79 -74.97
CA ALA A 367 -5.06 -43.77 -74.89
C ALA A 367 -3.76 -43.24 -74.26
N VAL A 368 -3.87 -42.35 -73.28
CA VAL A 368 -2.74 -41.86 -72.46
C VAL A 368 -2.79 -42.54 -71.11
N THR A 369 -1.63 -42.90 -70.55
CA THR A 369 -1.54 -43.54 -69.23
C THR A 369 -1.02 -42.52 -68.20
N PRO A 370 -1.89 -41.95 -67.35
CA PRO A 370 -1.46 -41.05 -66.29
C PRO A 370 -0.95 -41.84 -65.08
N THR A 371 -0.12 -41.21 -64.25
CA THR A 371 0.11 -41.64 -62.87
C THR A 371 -0.91 -40.97 -61.96
N LEU A 372 -1.37 -41.69 -60.95
CA LEU A 372 -2.28 -41.16 -59.93
C LEU A 372 -1.98 -41.87 -58.61
N GLU A 373 -1.41 -41.15 -57.65
CA GLU A 373 -0.94 -41.70 -56.39
C GLU A 373 -1.46 -40.88 -55.21
N GLU A 374 -2.01 -41.55 -54.20
CA GLU A 374 -2.40 -40.88 -52.96
C GLU A 374 -1.16 -40.45 -52.18
N ARG A 375 -1.07 -39.15 -51.86
CA ARG A 375 -0.03 -38.59 -51.00
C ARG A 375 -0.60 -38.35 -49.60
N PRO A 376 0.14 -38.74 -48.54
CA PRO A 376 -0.33 -38.50 -47.17
C PRO A 376 -0.35 -37.00 -46.87
N VAL A 377 -1.52 -36.48 -46.52
CA VAL A 377 -1.67 -35.08 -46.07
C VAL A 377 -1.17 -34.95 -44.64
N LYS A 378 -0.04 -34.28 -44.46
CA LYS A 378 0.52 -33.94 -43.15
C LYS A 378 0.40 -32.44 -42.95
N ILE A 379 -0.36 -32.03 -41.93
CA ILE A 379 -0.46 -30.63 -41.50
C ILE A 379 0.41 -30.48 -40.26
N ASP A 380 1.45 -29.64 -40.37
CA ASP A 380 2.29 -29.34 -39.22
C ASP A 380 1.48 -28.62 -38.14
N PRO A 381 1.72 -28.91 -36.85
CA PRO A 381 1.02 -28.23 -35.78
C PRO A 381 1.34 -26.73 -35.83
N PRO A 382 0.32 -25.86 -35.76
CA PRO A 382 0.53 -24.42 -35.81
C PRO A 382 1.39 -23.97 -34.63
N LYS A 383 2.34 -23.07 -34.92
CA LYS A 383 3.22 -22.50 -33.89
C LYS A 383 2.38 -21.71 -32.88
N VAL A 384 2.51 -22.07 -31.61
CA VAL A 384 1.89 -21.33 -30.50
C VAL A 384 2.90 -20.35 -29.88
N PRO A 385 2.43 -19.24 -29.28
CA PRO A 385 3.31 -18.34 -28.53
C PRO A 385 4.05 -19.06 -27.38
N ASP A 386 5.23 -18.54 -27.03
CA ASP A 386 6.08 -19.08 -25.97
C ASP A 386 5.34 -19.21 -24.63
N GLY A 387 5.53 -20.33 -23.94
CA GLY A 387 4.90 -20.62 -22.64
C GLY A 387 3.53 -21.30 -22.73
N GLN A 388 2.98 -21.52 -23.93
CA GLN A 388 1.78 -22.33 -24.12
C GLN A 388 2.12 -23.79 -24.48
N PRO A 389 1.31 -24.77 -24.07
CA PRO A 389 1.49 -26.14 -24.51
C PRO A 389 1.31 -26.24 -26.04
N PRO A 390 2.11 -27.11 -26.71
CA PRO A 390 1.99 -27.31 -28.15
C PRO A 390 0.58 -27.79 -28.52
N LEU A 391 0.17 -27.48 -29.74
CA LEU A 391 -1.06 -28.03 -30.32
C LEU A 391 -0.75 -29.36 -30.99
N ASP A 392 -1.70 -30.30 -30.91
CA ASP A 392 -1.62 -31.52 -31.69
C ASP A 392 -1.79 -31.21 -33.18
N PRO A 393 -1.15 -31.98 -34.08
CA PRO A 393 -1.33 -31.83 -35.52
C PRO A 393 -2.81 -32.01 -35.89
N PRO A 394 -3.45 -31.04 -36.55
CA PRO A 394 -4.82 -31.17 -36.96
C PRO A 394 -4.96 -32.22 -38.07
N ILE A 395 -6.10 -32.93 -38.07
CA ILE A 395 -6.37 -33.97 -39.05
C ILE A 395 -7.10 -33.35 -40.25
N ALA A 396 -6.50 -33.44 -41.43
CA ALA A 396 -7.13 -33.01 -42.68
C ALA A 396 -8.43 -33.76 -42.95
N THR A 397 -9.45 -33.03 -43.40
CA THR A 397 -10.78 -33.55 -43.82
C THR A 397 -10.83 -33.93 -45.30
N TRP A 398 -9.69 -33.83 -46.01
CA TRP A 398 -9.52 -34.16 -47.42
C TRP A 398 -8.39 -35.17 -47.61
N ARG A 399 -8.37 -35.77 -48.79
CA ARG A 399 -7.30 -36.62 -49.33
C ARG A 399 -6.65 -35.88 -50.50
N GLN A 400 -5.38 -36.19 -50.77
CA GLN A 400 -4.61 -35.59 -51.86
C GLN A 400 -4.11 -36.70 -52.79
N PHE A 401 -4.44 -36.60 -54.06
CA PHE A 401 -3.94 -37.50 -55.09
C PHE A 401 -3.09 -36.70 -56.04
N HIS A 402 -1.80 -37.02 -56.09
CA HIS A 402 -0.91 -36.42 -57.06
C HIS A 402 -1.04 -37.16 -58.39
N PHE A 403 -1.12 -36.41 -59.48
CA PHE A 403 -1.14 -36.96 -60.82
C PHE A 403 -0.02 -36.37 -61.66
N ALA A 404 0.44 -37.16 -62.62
CA ALA A 404 1.27 -36.68 -63.70
C ALA A 404 0.95 -37.42 -64.99
N PHE A 405 1.13 -36.77 -66.13
CA PHE A 405 1.00 -37.41 -67.43
C PHE A 405 1.86 -36.71 -68.48
N ASP A 406 2.22 -37.48 -69.50
CA ASP A 406 2.93 -37.01 -70.67
C ASP A 406 2.04 -37.18 -71.91
N GLY A 407 2.10 -36.21 -72.83
CA GLY A 407 1.31 -36.30 -74.05
C GLY A 407 1.76 -35.35 -75.16
N PRO A 408 1.39 -35.66 -76.42
CA PRO A 408 1.59 -34.80 -77.57
C PRO A 408 0.46 -33.78 -77.75
N LEU A 409 -0.51 -33.75 -76.84
CA LEU A 409 -1.63 -32.82 -76.87
C LEU A 409 -1.34 -31.61 -75.97
N GLN A 410 -1.75 -30.42 -76.41
CA GLN A 410 -1.62 -29.22 -75.60
C GLN A 410 -2.45 -29.35 -74.31
N PRO A 411 -1.96 -28.91 -73.15
CA PRO A 411 -2.66 -29.07 -71.87
C PRO A 411 -4.12 -28.57 -71.88
N VAL A 412 -4.41 -27.51 -72.64
CA VAL A 412 -5.76 -26.93 -72.72
C VAL A 412 -6.78 -27.87 -73.37
N SER A 413 -6.37 -28.80 -74.25
CA SER A 413 -7.31 -29.72 -74.91
C SER A 413 -7.90 -30.76 -73.97
N HIS A 414 -7.26 -31.02 -72.82
CA HIS A 414 -7.77 -31.98 -71.83
C HIS A 414 -8.99 -31.46 -71.04
N PHE A 415 -9.29 -30.17 -71.18
CA PHE A 415 -10.36 -29.48 -70.44
C PHE A 415 -11.51 -29.02 -71.34
N VAL A 416 -11.43 -29.27 -72.65
CA VAL A 416 -12.48 -28.94 -73.60
C VAL A 416 -13.11 -30.24 -74.09
N ALA A 417 -14.43 -30.34 -74.03
CA ALA A 417 -15.13 -31.51 -74.56
C ALA A 417 -15.07 -31.49 -76.10
N GLY A 418 -14.45 -32.50 -76.69
CA GLY A 418 -14.48 -32.75 -78.14
C GLY A 418 -15.60 -33.70 -78.54
N MET A 419 -15.76 -33.93 -79.85
CA MET A 419 -16.76 -34.88 -80.39
C MET A 419 -16.54 -36.33 -79.94
N ALA A 420 -15.33 -36.69 -79.50
CA ALA A 420 -14.94 -38.05 -79.12
C ALA A 420 -14.75 -38.27 -77.60
N THR A 421 -14.82 -37.21 -76.79
CA THR A 421 -14.55 -37.29 -75.34
C THR A 421 -15.78 -36.88 -74.56
N THR A 422 -16.30 -37.78 -73.72
CA THR A 422 -17.45 -37.49 -72.84
C THR A 422 -17.01 -37.00 -71.45
N ALA A 423 -15.77 -37.28 -71.05
CA ALA A 423 -15.18 -36.82 -69.80
C ALA A 423 -14.03 -35.84 -70.09
N THR A 424 -13.92 -34.79 -69.28
CA THR A 424 -12.86 -33.77 -69.36
C THR A 424 -12.36 -33.43 -67.97
N LEU A 425 -11.14 -32.91 -67.88
CA LEU A 425 -10.57 -32.49 -66.60
C LEU A 425 -11.25 -31.24 -66.01
N ALA A 426 -12.01 -30.48 -66.81
CA ALA A 426 -12.77 -29.32 -66.34
C ALA A 426 -13.90 -29.68 -65.36
N GLY A 427 -14.35 -30.94 -65.37
CA GLY A 427 -15.42 -31.43 -64.50
C GLY A 427 -14.96 -31.85 -63.10
N ILE A 428 -13.67 -31.76 -62.77
CA ILE A 428 -13.11 -32.29 -61.52
C ILE A 428 -12.89 -31.14 -60.52
N PRO A 429 -13.76 -30.96 -59.51
CA PRO A 429 -13.55 -29.96 -58.47
C PRO A 429 -12.28 -30.26 -57.66
N GLY A 430 -11.57 -29.22 -57.23
CA GLY A 430 -10.33 -29.39 -56.47
C GLY A 430 -9.13 -29.87 -57.31
N LEU A 431 -9.24 -30.04 -58.63
CA LEU A 431 -8.07 -30.26 -59.48
C LEU A 431 -7.24 -28.98 -59.58
N ARG A 432 -5.94 -29.10 -59.27
CA ARG A 432 -4.96 -28.00 -59.34
C ARG A 432 -3.71 -28.48 -60.05
N ILE A 433 -3.17 -27.64 -60.94
CA ILE A 433 -1.94 -27.93 -61.67
C ILE A 433 -0.79 -27.24 -60.96
N GLU A 434 0.27 -27.99 -60.68
CA GLU A 434 1.49 -27.47 -60.05
C GLU A 434 2.52 -27.06 -61.09
N GLY A 435 2.61 -27.84 -62.19
CA GLY A 435 3.64 -27.70 -63.19
C GLY A 435 3.19 -28.11 -64.59
N ILE A 436 3.64 -27.35 -65.59
CA ILE A 436 3.57 -27.76 -67.00
C ILE A 436 4.95 -27.60 -67.60
N THR A 437 5.52 -28.69 -68.12
CA THR A 437 6.77 -28.66 -68.87
C THR A 437 6.48 -28.92 -70.34
N THR A 438 6.79 -27.95 -71.19
CA THR A 438 6.78 -28.11 -72.66
C THR A 438 8.21 -28.44 -73.11
N LYS A 439 8.40 -29.45 -73.96
CA LYS A 439 9.71 -29.80 -74.54
C LYS A 439 9.63 -29.86 -76.05
N LEU A 440 10.65 -29.35 -76.72
CA LEU A 440 10.86 -29.54 -78.15
C LEU A 440 11.64 -30.85 -78.38
N ASN A 441 11.04 -31.78 -79.13
CA ASN A 441 11.74 -32.96 -79.59
C ASN A 441 12.61 -32.60 -80.81
N GLY A 442 13.92 -32.81 -80.69
CA GLY A 442 14.89 -32.49 -81.73
C GLY A 442 14.80 -33.38 -82.97
N ASP A 443 14.24 -34.58 -82.84
CA ASP A 443 14.23 -35.58 -83.93
C ASP A 443 13.13 -35.32 -84.97
N ASP A 444 11.96 -34.86 -84.54
CA ASP A 444 10.78 -34.66 -85.38
C ASP A 444 10.20 -33.24 -85.32
N ALA A 445 10.87 -32.33 -84.60
CA ALA A 445 10.46 -30.94 -84.37
C ALA A 445 9.04 -30.80 -83.77
N THR A 446 8.59 -31.80 -83.00
CA THR A 446 7.30 -31.76 -82.31
C THR A 446 7.43 -31.26 -80.88
N LEU A 447 6.34 -30.70 -80.35
CA LEU A 447 6.24 -30.33 -78.94
C LEU A 447 5.57 -31.46 -78.15
N THR A 448 6.09 -31.71 -76.96
CA THR A 448 5.50 -32.63 -75.98
C THR A 448 5.28 -31.92 -74.66
N TRP A 449 4.28 -32.35 -73.91
CA TRP A 449 3.91 -31.76 -72.64
C TRP A 449 3.94 -32.80 -71.53
N HIS A 450 4.55 -32.42 -70.42
CA HIS A 450 4.44 -33.09 -69.14
C HIS A 450 3.61 -32.18 -68.22
N VAL A 451 2.56 -32.72 -67.61
CA VAL A 451 1.68 -31.98 -66.71
C VAL A 451 1.60 -32.72 -65.39
N GLU A 452 1.79 -31.99 -64.29
CA GLU A 452 1.69 -32.53 -62.94
C GLU A 452 0.82 -31.64 -62.04
N GLY A 453 0.16 -32.26 -61.08
CA GLY A 453 -0.73 -31.55 -60.17
C GLY A 453 -1.33 -32.43 -59.10
N ASN A 454 -2.38 -31.93 -58.47
CA ASN A 454 -3.11 -32.64 -57.44
C ASN A 454 -4.61 -32.59 -57.67
N ILE A 455 -5.28 -33.65 -57.27
CA ILE A 455 -6.73 -33.73 -57.08
C ILE A 455 -6.97 -33.83 -55.58
N TYR A 456 -7.71 -32.87 -55.04
CA TYR A 456 -8.16 -32.91 -53.65
C TYR A 456 -9.58 -33.45 -53.61
N ALA A 457 -9.80 -34.50 -52.82
CA ALA A 457 -11.11 -35.16 -52.70
C ALA A 457 -11.49 -35.32 -51.23
N LYS A 458 -12.77 -35.49 -50.96
CA LYS A 458 -13.29 -35.67 -49.60
C LYS A 458 -12.73 -36.94 -48.97
N LYS A 459 -12.38 -36.85 -47.68
CA LYS A 459 -11.90 -38.00 -46.91
C LYS A 459 -13.02 -38.94 -46.50
#